data_AF-A0A2E1SIL1-F1
#
_entry.id   AF-A0A2E1SIL1-F1
#
_cell.length_a   1.000
_cell.length_b   1.000
_cell.length_c   1.000
_cell.angle_alpha   90.00
_cell.angle_beta   90.00
_cell.angle_gamma   90.00
#
_symmetry.space_group_name_H-M   'P 1'
#
loop_
_entity.id
_entity.type
_entity.pdbx_description
1 polymer ?
#
loop_
_entity_poly.entity_id
_entity_poly.type
_entity_poly.pdbx_seq_one_letter_code
_entity_poly.pdbx_strand_id
1 'polypeptide(L)'
;MLFSSCLNNSQQNKSQVSITDAVFSFNVTSKNPALTSKSGQDVSLNEMTTINVKSGDKILFKTFNFTLDNKVDDALNFYIDNGTLMCNTPTKLSVMSMPPNGDGINTFIAGDSFEVSGMTLIKVNSMNFVISDFKTID
;
A
#
# COMPACT_ATOMS: atom_id res chain seq x y z
N MET A 1 -3.83 -55.62 -33.07
CA MET A 1 -3.34 -54.23 -32.98
C MET A 1 -3.90 -53.63 -31.70
N LEU A 2 -3.02 -53.14 -30.83
CA LEU A 2 -3.31 -52.12 -29.80
C LEU A 2 -3.80 -50.84 -30.54
N PHE A 3 -4.59 -49.90 -30.04
CA PHE A 3 -4.74 -49.34 -28.70
C PHE A 3 -6.14 -48.75 -28.50
N SER A 4 -6.55 -48.68 -27.23
CA SER A 4 -7.71 -47.99 -26.69
C SER A 4 -7.73 -46.50 -27.06
N SER A 5 -8.89 -46.02 -27.53
CA SER A 5 -9.19 -44.60 -27.67
C SER A 5 -9.66 -44.03 -26.34
N CYS A 6 -8.76 -43.36 -25.61
CA CYS A 6 -9.15 -42.38 -24.60
C CYS A 6 -8.93 -41.01 -25.20
N LEU A 7 -9.98 -40.20 -25.36
CA LEU A 7 -9.90 -38.74 -25.25
C LEU A 7 -11.32 -38.17 -25.29
N ASN A 8 -11.95 -38.18 -24.12
CA ASN A 8 -12.83 -37.09 -23.77
C ASN A 8 -12.79 -36.96 -22.24
N ASN A 9 -12.06 -35.98 -21.74
CA ASN A 9 -12.60 -35.22 -20.63
C ASN A 9 -12.11 -33.77 -20.65
N SER A 10 -13.10 -32.93 -20.39
CA SER A 10 -13.09 -31.50 -20.24
C SER A 10 -12.36 -31.07 -18.96
N GLN A 11 -11.96 -29.80 -18.93
CA GLN A 11 -11.39 -29.03 -17.81
C GLN A 11 -9.93 -29.40 -17.45
N GLN A 12 -9.00 -28.46 -17.32
CA GLN A 12 -9.13 -27.19 -16.63
C GLN A 12 -8.33 -26.09 -17.33
N ASN A 13 -8.88 -24.88 -17.33
CA ASN A 13 -8.13 -23.64 -17.46
C ASN A 13 -6.84 -23.75 -16.65
N LYS A 14 -5.70 -23.81 -17.34
CA LYS A 14 -4.46 -23.29 -16.77
C LYS A 14 -4.67 -21.79 -16.66
N SER A 15 -5.25 -21.36 -15.54
CA SER A 15 -4.93 -20.06 -14.99
C SER A 15 -3.42 -20.10 -14.80
N GLN A 16 -2.71 -19.54 -15.77
CA GLN A 16 -1.29 -19.27 -15.64
C GLN A 16 -1.20 -18.15 -14.60
N VAL A 17 -1.29 -18.54 -13.33
CA VAL A 17 -0.87 -17.69 -12.23
C VAL A 17 0.65 -17.66 -12.36
N SER A 18 1.16 -16.73 -13.17
CA SER A 18 2.53 -16.26 -13.03
C SER A 18 2.56 -15.46 -11.73
N ILE A 19 2.64 -16.18 -10.60
CA ILE A 19 3.14 -15.60 -9.36
C ILE A 19 4.61 -15.30 -9.68
N THR A 20 4.89 -14.05 -10.01
CA THR A 20 6.24 -13.57 -9.77
C THR A 20 6.42 -13.64 -8.25
N ASP A 21 7.33 -14.49 -7.76
CA ASP A 21 7.75 -14.58 -6.34
C ASP A 21 8.35 -13.26 -5.80
N ALA A 22 8.23 -12.17 -6.54
CA ALA A 22 8.67 -10.84 -6.17
C ALA A 22 7.89 -10.38 -4.93
N VAL A 23 8.60 -10.29 -3.82
CA VAL A 23 8.08 -9.67 -2.60
C VAL A 23 8.26 -8.17 -2.74
N PHE A 24 7.22 -7.39 -2.46
CA PHE A 24 7.30 -5.94 -2.47
C PHE A 24 7.25 -5.39 -1.05
N SER A 25 7.75 -4.16 -0.89
CA SER A 25 7.60 -3.43 0.37
C SER A 25 7.54 -1.93 0.17
N PHE A 26 6.98 -1.22 1.14
CA PHE A 26 7.07 0.23 1.27
C PHE A 26 7.21 0.64 2.74
N ASN A 27 7.63 1.88 2.96
CA ASN A 27 7.73 2.46 4.29
C ASN A 27 6.52 3.34 4.60
N VAL A 28 6.08 3.31 5.85
CA VAL A 28 5.09 4.24 6.40
C VAL A 28 5.74 5.02 7.53
N THR A 29 5.87 6.33 7.35
CA THR A 29 6.51 7.21 8.32
C THR A 29 5.50 8.21 8.89
N SER A 30 5.48 8.39 10.22
CA SER A 30 4.60 9.35 10.88
C SER A 30 5.27 9.98 12.10
N LYS A 31 4.88 11.22 12.42
CA LYS A 31 5.37 11.93 13.61
C LYS A 31 5.11 11.12 14.88
N ASN A 32 6.09 11.01 15.75
CA ASN A 32 5.90 10.45 17.09
C ASN A 32 5.46 11.56 18.06
N PRO A 33 4.17 11.61 18.48
CA PRO A 33 3.69 12.65 19.38
C PRO A 33 4.30 12.57 20.79
N ALA A 34 4.91 11.44 21.18
CA ALA A 34 5.60 11.31 22.45
C ALA A 34 6.96 12.03 22.46
N LEU A 35 7.52 12.34 21.28
CA LEU A 35 8.83 12.98 21.15
C LEU A 35 8.73 14.48 20.85
N THR A 36 7.65 14.93 20.20
CA THR A 36 7.55 16.34 19.80
C THR A 36 6.12 16.82 19.57
N SER A 37 5.86 18.08 19.93
CA SER A 37 4.64 18.80 19.57
C SER A 37 4.74 19.53 18.23
N LYS A 38 5.94 19.63 17.65
CA LYS A 38 6.20 20.31 16.37
C LYS A 38 5.39 19.73 15.21
N SER A 39 5.30 20.48 14.12
CA SER A 39 4.50 20.11 12.95
C SER A 39 5.19 20.49 11.65
N GLY A 40 4.75 19.88 10.54
CA GLY A 40 5.26 20.22 9.23
C GLY A 40 6.75 19.93 9.11
N GLN A 41 7.48 20.87 8.53
CA GLN A 41 8.92 20.74 8.27
C GLN A 41 9.79 20.89 9.53
N ASP A 42 9.22 21.33 10.65
CA ASP A 42 9.95 21.50 11.92
C ASP A 42 10.18 20.17 12.66
N VAL A 43 9.55 19.08 12.20
CA VAL A 43 9.70 17.74 12.78
C VAL A 43 10.98 17.09 12.25
N SER A 44 11.88 16.76 13.15
CA SER A 44 13.15 16.11 12.83
C SER A 44 12.97 14.61 12.60
N LEU A 45 13.89 13.99 11.85
CA LEU A 45 13.81 12.55 11.54
C LEU A 45 13.81 11.66 12.79
N ASN A 46 14.56 12.03 13.83
CA ASN A 46 14.58 11.32 15.11
C ASN A 46 13.29 11.48 15.93
N GLU A 47 12.40 12.41 15.55
CA GLU A 47 11.07 12.60 16.13
C GLU A 47 9.97 11.85 15.33
N MET A 48 10.36 11.08 14.29
CA MET A 48 9.46 10.27 13.47
C MET A 48 9.56 8.78 13.84
N THR A 49 8.52 8.02 13.49
CA THR A 49 8.53 6.55 13.55
C THR A 49 8.21 6.01 12.16
N THR A 50 8.96 5.00 11.74
CA THR A 50 8.82 4.34 10.44
C THR A 50 8.58 2.85 10.66
N ILE A 51 7.59 2.31 9.95
CA ILE A 51 7.39 0.87 9.78
C ILE A 51 7.62 0.50 8.32
N ASN A 52 7.98 -0.76 8.07
CA ASN A 52 8.06 -1.33 6.73
C ASN A 52 6.91 -2.34 6.58
N VAL A 53 6.13 -2.20 5.51
CA VAL A 53 5.00 -3.09 5.15
C VAL A 53 5.43 -3.90 3.94
N LYS A 54 5.34 -5.22 4.02
CA LYS A 54 5.72 -6.18 2.98
C LYS A 54 4.51 -6.91 2.42
N SER A 55 4.66 -7.54 1.25
CA SER A 55 3.59 -8.34 0.65
C SER A 55 3.08 -9.40 1.64
N GLY A 56 1.76 -9.46 1.80
CA GLY A 56 1.08 -10.32 2.77
C GLY A 56 0.87 -9.69 4.16
N ASP A 57 1.54 -8.59 4.48
CA ASP A 57 1.50 -8.01 5.83
C ASP A 57 0.14 -7.40 6.19
N LYS A 58 -0.10 -7.37 7.50
CA LYS A 58 -1.08 -6.51 8.18
C LYS A 58 -0.41 -5.92 9.41
N ILE A 59 -0.08 -4.63 9.35
CA ILE A 59 0.61 -3.94 10.45
C ILE A 59 -0.29 -2.83 11.00
N LEU A 60 -0.62 -2.91 12.28
CA LEU A 60 -1.26 -1.81 12.99
C LEU A 60 -0.22 -0.71 13.29
N PHE A 61 -0.41 0.46 12.71
CA PHE A 61 0.41 1.64 13.01
C PHE A 61 -0.48 2.81 13.37
N LYS A 62 -0.36 3.23 14.63
CA LYS A 62 -1.31 4.15 15.28
C LYS A 62 -2.71 3.53 15.30
N THR A 63 -3.67 4.11 14.58
CA THR A 63 -5.07 3.64 14.58
C THR A 63 -5.47 2.96 13.28
N PHE A 64 -4.56 2.81 12.31
CA PHE A 64 -4.86 2.19 11.02
C PHE A 64 -4.02 0.92 10.81
N ASN A 65 -4.66 -0.10 10.25
CA ASN A 65 -3.94 -1.21 9.66
C ASN A 65 -3.46 -0.80 8.27
N PHE A 66 -2.19 -1.08 7.99
CA PHE A 66 -1.59 -0.99 6.67
C PHE A 66 -1.38 -2.42 6.17
N THR A 67 -1.84 -2.71 4.97
CA THR A 67 -1.68 -4.03 4.35
C THR A 67 -1.07 -3.89 2.96
N LEU A 68 -0.42 -4.94 2.47
CA LEU A 68 0.05 -5.02 1.08
C LEU A 68 -0.34 -6.38 0.50
N ASP A 69 -1.13 -6.37 -0.57
CA ASP A 69 -1.68 -7.57 -1.23
C ASP A 69 -2.44 -8.50 -0.26
N ASN A 70 -2.95 -7.94 0.84
CA ASN A 70 -3.70 -8.65 1.88
C ASN A 70 -4.90 -7.79 2.29
N LYS A 71 -5.95 -7.81 1.47
CA LYS A 71 -7.11 -6.94 1.68
C LYS A 71 -7.83 -7.30 2.99
N VAL A 72 -8.01 -6.31 3.86
CA VAL A 72 -8.71 -6.41 5.15
C VAL A 72 -9.68 -5.25 5.29
N ASP A 73 -10.87 -5.51 5.82
CA ASP A 73 -11.86 -4.47 6.06
C ASP A 73 -11.32 -3.38 7.01
N ASP A 74 -11.73 -2.14 6.77
CA ASP A 74 -11.34 -0.94 7.53
C ASP A 74 -9.82 -0.62 7.56
N ALA A 75 -9.01 -1.27 6.71
CA ALA A 75 -7.58 -1.01 6.57
C ALA A 75 -7.26 -0.07 5.38
N LEU A 76 -6.11 0.60 5.45
CA LEU A 76 -5.48 1.17 4.25
C LEU A 76 -4.87 0.01 3.46
N ASN A 77 -5.59 -0.41 2.41
CA ASN A 77 -5.26 -1.62 1.66
C ASN A 77 -4.40 -1.28 0.46
N PHE A 78 -3.11 -1.58 0.53
CA PHE A 78 -2.22 -1.41 -0.60
C PHE A 78 -2.18 -2.68 -1.44
N TYR A 79 -2.03 -2.52 -2.75
CA TYR A 79 -1.93 -3.63 -3.68
C TYR A 79 -1.12 -3.21 -4.91
N ILE A 80 -0.56 -4.19 -5.60
CA ILE A 80 0.18 -3.94 -6.84
C ILE A 80 -0.74 -4.12 -8.04
N ASP A 81 -0.82 -3.09 -8.88
CA ASP A 81 -1.52 -3.14 -10.17
C ASP A 81 -0.57 -2.71 -11.28
N ASN A 82 -0.24 -3.64 -12.18
CA ASN A 82 0.69 -3.44 -13.30
C ASN A 82 2.05 -2.81 -12.89
N GLY A 83 2.57 -3.19 -11.72
CA GLY A 83 3.85 -2.69 -11.20
C GLY A 83 3.75 -1.36 -10.42
N THR A 84 2.55 -0.79 -10.32
CA THR A 84 2.27 0.42 -9.55
C THR A 84 1.71 0.08 -8.18
N LEU A 85 2.14 0.81 -7.15
CA LEU A 85 1.58 0.69 -5.81
C LEU A 85 0.27 1.49 -5.74
N MET A 86 -0.84 0.79 -5.54
CA MET A 86 -2.16 1.37 -5.37
C MET A 86 -2.59 1.30 -3.91
N CYS A 87 -3.48 2.19 -3.48
CA CYS A 87 -4.10 2.16 -2.16
C CYS A 87 -5.61 2.29 -2.28
N ASN A 88 -6.36 1.32 -1.75
CA ASN A 88 -7.80 1.39 -1.55
C ASN A 88 -8.11 1.92 -0.14
N THR A 89 -8.95 2.94 -0.06
CA THR A 89 -9.14 3.69 1.20
C THR A 89 -10.33 3.19 2.01
N PRO A 90 -10.21 3.05 3.35
CA PRO A 90 -11.32 2.61 4.19
C PRO A 90 -12.26 3.75 4.59
N THR A 91 -11.82 5.00 4.41
CA THR A 91 -12.50 6.20 4.89
C THR A 91 -12.06 7.42 4.10
N LYS A 92 -12.73 8.55 4.34
CA LYS A 92 -12.35 9.81 3.72
C LYS A 92 -10.94 10.22 4.15
N LEU A 93 -10.09 10.49 3.16
CA LEU A 93 -8.72 10.94 3.36
C LEU A 93 -8.30 11.92 2.26
N SER A 94 -7.16 12.57 2.45
CA SER A 94 -6.55 13.42 1.44
C SER A 94 -5.12 12.98 1.17
N VAL A 95 -4.66 13.12 -0.07
CA VAL A 95 -3.29 12.82 -0.48
C VAL A 95 -2.67 13.97 -1.27
N MET A 96 -1.34 14.06 -1.16
CA MET A 96 -0.52 14.97 -1.97
C MET A 96 0.89 14.40 -2.13
N SER A 97 1.58 14.83 -3.18
CA SER A 97 3.02 14.55 -3.37
C SER A 97 3.84 15.17 -2.24
N MET A 98 4.93 14.50 -1.87
CA MET A 98 5.95 15.01 -0.96
C MET A 98 7.35 14.84 -1.60
N PRO A 99 8.09 15.92 -1.94
CA PRO A 99 7.71 17.32 -1.77
C PRO A 99 6.49 17.69 -2.64
N PRO A 100 5.77 18.77 -2.28
CA PRO A 100 4.67 19.27 -3.09
C PRO A 100 5.14 19.60 -4.51
N ASN A 101 4.44 19.10 -5.51
CA ASN A 101 4.79 19.24 -6.94
C ASN A 101 3.91 20.28 -7.67
N GLY A 102 2.95 20.90 -6.99
CA GLY A 102 2.02 21.88 -7.55
C GLY A 102 0.61 21.34 -7.85
N ASP A 103 0.42 20.01 -7.84
CA ASP A 103 -0.88 19.38 -8.17
C ASP A 103 -1.94 19.53 -7.05
N GLY A 104 -1.54 20.05 -5.90
CA GLY A 104 -2.43 20.31 -4.78
C GLY A 104 -2.81 19.05 -4.01
N ILE A 105 -3.97 19.11 -3.35
CA ILE A 105 -4.47 18.06 -2.46
C ILE A 105 -5.64 17.36 -3.15
N ASN A 106 -5.54 16.05 -3.31
CA ASN A 106 -6.64 15.21 -3.77
C ASN A 106 -7.37 14.60 -2.58
N THR A 107 -8.69 14.48 -2.65
CA THR A 107 -9.52 13.88 -1.59
C THR A 107 -10.23 12.65 -2.12
N PHE A 108 -10.18 11.58 -1.34
CA PHE A 108 -10.77 10.29 -1.64
C PHE A 108 -11.78 9.93 -0.56
N ILE A 109 -12.82 9.17 -0.92
CA ILE A 109 -13.81 8.62 0.00
C ILE A 109 -13.63 7.10 0.14
N ALA A 110 -14.33 6.51 1.11
CA ALA A 110 -14.27 5.07 1.35
C ALA A 110 -14.57 4.27 0.08
N GLY A 111 -13.72 3.29 -0.22
CA GLY A 111 -13.82 2.46 -1.41
C GLY A 111 -13.08 3.00 -2.64
N ASP A 112 -12.70 4.28 -2.67
CA ASP A 112 -11.86 4.79 -3.75
C ASP A 112 -10.45 4.19 -3.71
N SER A 113 -9.80 4.15 -4.88
CA SER A 113 -8.39 3.81 -5.02
C SER A 113 -7.58 4.98 -5.58
N PHE A 114 -6.34 5.11 -5.15
CA PHE A 114 -5.38 6.06 -5.69
C PHE A 114 -4.01 5.42 -5.90
N GLU A 115 -3.26 5.95 -6.87
CA GLU A 115 -1.87 5.57 -7.10
C GLU A 115 -0.94 6.27 -6.09
N VAL A 116 -0.03 5.50 -5.52
CA VAL A 116 1.10 6.01 -4.73
C VAL A 116 2.28 6.21 -5.67
N SER A 117 2.50 7.46 -6.07
CA SER A 117 3.64 7.84 -6.91
C SER A 117 4.70 8.54 -6.07
N GLY A 118 5.93 8.01 -6.10
CA GLY A 118 7.04 8.52 -5.31
C GLY A 118 6.71 8.58 -3.81
N MET A 119 7.11 9.67 -3.16
CA MET A 119 6.77 9.94 -1.76
C MET A 119 5.38 10.60 -1.70
N THR A 120 4.44 9.96 -1.02
CA THR A 120 3.05 10.41 -0.93
C THR A 120 2.66 10.67 0.53
N LEU A 121 2.10 11.85 0.81
CA LEU A 121 1.54 12.19 2.12
C LEU A 121 0.04 11.88 2.15
N ILE A 122 -0.37 10.93 2.99
CA ILE A 122 -1.75 10.63 3.35
C ILE A 122 -2.12 11.41 4.61
N LYS A 123 -3.20 12.18 4.54
CA LYS A 123 -3.85 12.86 5.67
C LYS A 123 -5.20 12.21 5.93
N VAL A 124 -5.36 11.60 7.08
CA VAL A 124 -6.60 10.95 7.50
C VAL A 124 -6.87 11.26 8.96
N ASN A 125 -8.07 11.75 9.26
CA ASN A 125 -8.40 12.34 10.56
C ASN A 125 -7.38 13.44 10.94
N SER A 126 -6.77 13.34 12.12
CA SER A 126 -5.71 14.24 12.59
C SER A 126 -4.30 13.65 12.41
N MET A 127 -4.13 12.64 11.56
CA MET A 127 -2.86 11.95 11.34
C MET A 127 -2.34 12.14 9.93
N ASN A 128 -1.01 12.16 9.86
CA ASN A 128 -0.23 12.27 8.64
C ASN A 128 0.64 11.02 8.51
N PHE A 129 0.61 10.38 7.36
CA PHE A 129 1.45 9.23 7.01
C PHE A 129 2.17 9.53 5.71
N VAL A 130 3.48 9.36 5.68
CA VAL A 130 4.28 9.45 4.46
C VAL A 130 4.56 8.04 3.98
N ILE A 131 4.10 7.73 2.78
CA ILE A 131 4.41 6.50 2.07
C ILE A 131 5.65 6.74 1.21
N SER A 132 6.66 5.88 1.32
CA SER A 132 7.93 6.03 0.61
C SER A 132 8.57 4.68 0.31
N ASP A 133 9.66 4.73 -0.48
CA ASP A 133 10.58 3.60 -0.69
C ASP A 133 9.89 2.31 -1.18
N PHE A 134 8.87 2.47 -2.03
CA PHE A 134 8.24 1.33 -2.69
C PHE A 134 9.27 0.62 -3.58
N LYS A 135 9.45 -0.68 -3.36
CA LYS A 135 10.44 -1.49 -4.06
C LYS A 135 10.12 -2.97 -3.97
N THR A 136 10.65 -3.73 -4.92
CA THR A 136 10.84 -5.17 -4.78
C THR A 136 11.97 -5.44 -3.77
N ILE A 137 11.82 -6.49 -2.98
CA ILE A 137 12.83 -6.99 -2.05
C ILE A 137 13.20 -8.43 -2.44
N ASP A 138 14.50 -8.70 -2.43
CA ASP A 138 15.09 -10.02 -2.71
C ASP A 138 15.13 -10.90 -1.45
#